data_AF-A0A4W3JPB8-F1
#
_entry.id   AF-A0A4W3JPB8-F1
#
_cell.length_a   1.000
_cell.length_b   1.000
_cell.length_c   1.000
_cell.angle_alpha   90.00
_cell.angle_beta   90.00
_cell.angle_gamma   90.00
#
_symmetry.space_group_name_H-M   'P 1'
#
loop_
_entity.id
_entity.type
_entity.pdbx_description
1 polymer ?
#
loop_
_entity_poly.entity_id
_entity_poly.type
_entity_poly.pdbx_seq_one_letter_code
_entity_poly.pdbx_strand_id
1 'polypeptide(L)'
;MQVLFQSETSNEDRLTGFLALYSRVDINECDIVAHNCSHFYGNKIGSFHCYCSLGFVIHSSGHTCEEIGTYCPGYLAPLNILEPHWDKFYFQDTVKVSCVKGYEIVEGLKTLPYFFAECNKNGTWNTFGYSCQPVDCALPPGIENGVFSYSKGQNLTTYGSSIQYQCNEPYYKMVTYKSENFSCTAEGSWENRHLGAHVPVCIPGKRSNEGHI
;
A
#
# COMPACT_ATOMS: atom_id res chain seq x y z
N MET A 1 31.87 16.22 -0.83
CA MET A 1 33.28 16.54 -1.16
C MET A 1 33.31 17.91 -1.82
N GLN A 2 34.06 18.86 -1.26
CA GLN A 2 34.27 20.19 -1.83
C GLN A 2 35.77 20.35 -2.12
N VAL A 3 36.10 20.83 -3.32
CA VAL A 3 37.48 21.16 -3.69
C VAL A 3 37.57 22.69 -3.71
N LEU A 4 38.42 23.25 -2.87
CA LEU A 4 38.67 24.69 -2.79
C LEU A 4 39.91 25.01 -3.61
N PHE A 5 39.76 25.84 -4.64
CA PHE A 5 40.89 26.32 -5.44
C PHE A 5 41.23 27.74 -4.99
N GLN A 6 42.45 27.92 -4.49
CA GLN A 6 43.02 29.23 -4.17
C GLN A 6 44.17 29.50 -5.14
N SER A 7 44.13 30.64 -5.82
CA SER A 7 45.23 31.17 -6.61
C SER A 7 45.91 32.29 -5.83
N GLU A 8 47.22 32.23 -5.65
CA GLU A 8 48.00 33.37 -5.15
C GLU A 8 48.35 34.30 -6.32
N THR A 9 48.15 35.61 -6.16
CA THR A 9 48.40 36.63 -7.19
C THR A 9 49.89 36.97 -7.35
N SER A 10 50.78 36.00 -7.10
CA SER A 10 52.22 36.20 -6.94
C SER A 10 53.01 36.14 -8.25
N ASN A 11 52.35 35.88 -9.39
CA ASN A 11 52.98 35.78 -10.70
C ASN A 11 52.12 36.47 -11.78
N GLU A 12 52.69 37.40 -12.55
CA GLU A 12 51.97 38.23 -13.54
C GLU A 12 51.75 37.55 -14.90
N ASP A 13 52.21 36.31 -15.08
CA ASP A 13 51.99 35.57 -16.32
C ASP A 13 50.58 34.97 -16.40
N ARG A 14 49.86 35.26 -17.50
CA ARG A 14 48.54 34.68 -17.79
C ARG A 14 48.65 33.19 -18.12
N LEU A 15 48.62 32.35 -17.10
CA LEU A 15 48.43 30.92 -17.25
C LEU A 15 46.92 30.63 -17.41
N THR A 16 46.51 30.00 -18.51
CA THR A 16 45.11 29.60 -18.74
C THR A 16 44.73 28.37 -17.91
N GLY A 17 44.54 28.59 -16.61
CA GLY A 17 43.82 27.68 -15.70
C GLY A 17 44.44 26.29 -15.47
N PHE A 18 43.70 25.46 -14.73
CA PHE A 18 44.02 24.06 -14.45
C PHE A 18 42.99 23.15 -15.14
N LEU A 19 43.44 22.03 -15.71
CA LEU A 19 42.56 20.96 -16.19
C LEU A 19 42.47 19.89 -15.10
N ALA A 20 41.37 19.88 -14.35
CA ALA A 20 41.07 18.81 -13.41
C ALA A 20 40.21 17.74 -14.11
N LEU A 21 40.82 16.59 -14.41
CA LEU A 21 40.10 15.41 -14.87
C LEU A 21 39.65 14.62 -13.65
N TYR A 22 38.34 14.43 -13.48
CA TYR A 22 37.77 13.58 -12.45
C TYR A 22 36.96 12.46 -13.09
N SER A 23 37.07 11.25 -12.53
CA SER A 23 36.21 10.12 -12.87
C SER A 23 35.53 9.63 -11.60
N ARG A 24 34.30 9.12 -11.74
CA ARG A 24 33.62 8.42 -10.65
C ARG A 24 34.06 6.96 -10.71
N VAL A 25 34.85 6.56 -9.74
CA VAL A 25 35.23 5.16 -9.54
C VAL A 25 34.42 4.65 -8.35
N ASP A 26 33.76 3.53 -8.56
CA ASP A 26 33.06 2.84 -7.50
C ASP A 26 34.06 2.28 -6.50
N ILE A 27 33.84 2.52 -5.21
CA ILE A 27 34.68 1.96 -4.17
C ILE A 27 34.17 0.54 -3.96
N ASN A 28 35.01 -0.47 -4.24
CA ASN A 28 34.59 -1.84 -4.00
C ASN A 28 34.52 -2.11 -2.49
N GLU A 29 33.32 -2.04 -1.90
CA GLU A 29 33.16 -2.26 -0.47
C GLU A 29 33.43 -3.72 -0.06
N CYS A 30 33.55 -4.63 -1.03
CA CYS A 30 33.91 -6.03 -0.82
C CYS A 30 35.42 -6.24 -0.62
N ASP A 31 36.25 -5.28 -1.03
CA ASP A 31 37.71 -5.33 -0.86
C ASP A 31 38.16 -4.65 0.45
N ILE A 32 37.20 -4.08 1.19
CA ILE A 32 37.40 -3.46 2.50
C ILE A 32 36.54 -4.19 3.55
N VAL A 33 37.02 -4.35 4.79
CA VAL A 33 36.32 -5.09 5.88
C VAL A 33 35.03 -4.38 6.38
N ALA A 34 34.50 -3.43 5.61
CA ALA A 34 33.37 -2.59 5.97
C ALA A 34 32.00 -3.19 5.61
N HIS A 35 31.95 -4.32 4.88
CA HIS A 35 30.68 -4.87 4.37
C HIS A 35 29.86 -5.66 5.42
N ASN A 36 30.48 -6.17 6.49
CA ASN A 36 29.83 -6.84 7.63
C ASN A 36 28.78 -7.92 7.26
N CYS A 37 28.93 -8.60 6.12
CA CYS A 37 28.02 -9.65 5.65
C CYS A 37 28.29 -10.97 6.39
N SER A 38 27.26 -11.69 6.82
CA SER A 38 27.41 -12.98 7.51
C SER A 38 27.89 -14.12 6.61
N HIS A 39 27.50 -14.11 5.32
CA HIS A 39 27.90 -15.13 4.35
C HIS A 39 28.68 -14.46 3.21
N PHE A 40 28.10 -14.43 2.01
CA PHE A 40 28.74 -13.94 0.80
C PHE A 40 28.38 -12.47 0.56
N TYR A 41 29.17 -11.81 -0.26
CA TYR A 41 29.02 -10.39 -0.59
C TYR A 41 29.35 -10.16 -2.06
N GLY A 42 28.77 -9.11 -2.64
CA GLY A 42 29.08 -8.70 -4.01
C GLY A 42 28.86 -7.21 -4.22
N ASN A 43 29.80 -6.63 -4.96
CA ASN A 43 29.88 -5.20 -5.19
C ASN A 43 28.83 -4.73 -6.20
N LYS A 44 28.28 -3.53 -5.99
CA LYS A 44 27.37 -2.86 -6.92
C LYS A 44 27.81 -1.41 -7.07
N ILE A 45 27.49 -0.78 -8.19
CA ILE A 45 27.84 0.63 -8.38
C ILE A 45 27.11 1.48 -7.31
N GLY A 46 27.89 2.10 -6.42
CA GLY A 46 27.46 2.94 -5.32
C GLY A 46 27.07 2.20 -4.03
N SER A 47 27.22 0.87 -3.94
CA SER A 47 26.85 0.08 -2.76
C SER A 47 27.33 -1.39 -2.84
N PHE A 48 27.02 -2.21 -1.85
CA PHE A 48 27.24 -3.65 -1.90
C PHE A 48 25.96 -4.42 -1.55
N HIS A 49 25.96 -5.73 -1.82
CA HIS A 49 24.85 -6.61 -1.46
C HIS A 49 25.38 -7.90 -0.84
N CYS A 50 24.80 -8.32 0.28
CA CYS A 50 25.09 -9.61 0.89
C CYS A 50 24.24 -10.72 0.25
N TYR A 51 24.80 -11.91 0.11
CA TYR A 51 24.10 -13.10 -0.38
C TYR A 51 24.24 -14.22 0.64
N CYS A 52 23.21 -15.07 0.73
CA CYS A 52 23.18 -16.17 1.68
C CYS A 52 23.44 -17.52 0.99
N SER A 53 24.08 -18.43 1.73
CA SER A 53 24.18 -19.85 1.38
C SER A 53 22.81 -20.48 1.14
N LEU A 54 22.77 -21.57 0.39
CA LEU A 54 21.56 -22.38 0.22
C LEU A 54 21.01 -22.78 1.59
N GLY A 55 19.69 -22.60 1.77
CA GLY A 55 19.04 -22.85 3.06
C GLY A 55 19.05 -21.65 4.01
N PHE A 56 19.48 -20.47 3.57
CA PHE A 56 19.45 -19.24 4.38
C PHE A 56 18.82 -18.06 3.62
N VAL A 57 18.17 -17.15 4.33
CA VAL A 57 17.60 -15.89 3.80
C VAL A 57 18.24 -14.67 4.45
N ILE A 58 18.28 -13.57 3.72
CA ILE A 58 18.81 -12.30 4.24
C ILE A 58 17.84 -11.71 5.27
N HIS A 59 18.35 -11.44 6.45
CA HIS A 59 17.62 -10.81 7.56
C HIS A 59 17.27 -9.35 7.23
N SER A 60 16.35 -8.77 8.00
CA SER A 60 15.88 -7.37 7.83
C SER A 60 17.00 -6.32 7.89
N SER A 61 18.11 -6.63 8.58
CA SER A 61 19.31 -5.81 8.63
C SER A 61 20.05 -5.69 7.29
N GLY A 62 19.76 -6.55 6.30
CA GLY A 62 20.42 -6.57 5.00
C GLY A 62 21.85 -7.11 5.01
N HIS A 63 22.35 -7.56 6.17
CA HIS A 63 23.72 -8.02 6.35
C HIS A 63 23.83 -9.44 6.90
N THR A 64 22.84 -9.87 7.71
CA THR A 64 22.86 -11.18 8.36
C THR A 64 22.03 -12.21 7.59
N CYS A 65 22.44 -13.47 7.66
CA CYS A 65 21.74 -14.59 7.03
C CYS A 65 21.15 -15.52 8.08
N GLU A 66 19.92 -15.98 7.88
CA GLU A 66 19.19 -16.81 8.85
C GLU A 66 18.65 -18.09 8.19
N GLU A 67 18.68 -19.19 8.93
CA GLU A 67 18.30 -20.52 8.43
C GLU A 67 16.81 -20.58 8.05
N ILE A 68 16.55 -21.02 6.82
CA ILE A 68 15.21 -21.30 6.30
C ILE A 68 14.64 -22.48 7.07
N GLY A 69 13.47 -22.27 7.68
CA GLY A 69 12.67 -23.35 8.25
C GLY A 69 12.93 -23.66 9.71
N THR A 70 13.69 -22.82 10.42
CA THR A 70 13.87 -22.93 11.89
C THR A 70 12.78 -22.19 12.67
N TYR A 71 12.22 -21.13 12.09
CA TYR A 71 11.17 -20.30 12.65
C TYR A 71 10.26 -19.81 11.52
N CYS A 72 9.02 -19.45 11.85
CA CYS A 72 8.11 -18.78 10.93
C CYS A 72 8.30 -17.26 11.00
N PRO A 73 8.29 -16.57 9.85
CA PRO A 73 8.48 -15.13 9.83
C PRO A 73 7.28 -14.39 10.42
N GLY A 74 7.51 -13.17 10.92
CA GLY A 74 6.46 -12.24 11.39
C GLY A 74 5.49 -11.72 10.32
N TYR A 75 5.42 -12.36 9.17
CA TYR A 75 4.52 -12.03 8.07
C TYR A 75 4.05 -13.30 7.35
N LEU A 76 2.89 -13.21 6.71
CA LEU A 76 2.24 -14.31 5.98
C LEU A 76 2.14 -14.00 4.49
N ALA A 77 1.33 -13.00 4.19
CA ALA A 77 1.13 -12.45 2.87
C ALA A 77 0.99 -10.93 2.99
N PRO A 78 1.06 -10.20 1.86
CA PRO A 78 0.73 -8.78 1.85
C PRO A 78 -0.67 -8.57 2.44
N LEU A 79 -0.86 -7.50 3.21
CA LEU A 79 -2.14 -7.11 3.84
C LEU A 79 -2.57 -7.93 5.06
N ASN A 80 -1.85 -8.98 5.46
CA ASN A 80 -2.10 -9.63 6.74
C ASN A 80 -1.49 -8.82 7.90
N ILE A 81 -2.18 -8.87 9.04
CA ILE A 81 -1.72 -8.36 10.34
C ILE A 81 -1.69 -9.55 11.30
N LEU A 82 -0.53 -9.79 11.91
CA LEU A 82 -0.33 -10.86 12.88
C LEU A 82 -0.36 -10.29 14.31
N GLU A 83 -1.08 -10.97 15.19
CA GLU A 83 -1.11 -10.70 16.62
C GLU A 83 -0.68 -11.97 17.40
N PRO A 84 0.36 -11.93 18.25
CA PRO A 84 1.21 -10.77 18.55
C PRO A 84 2.09 -10.34 17.36
N HIS A 85 2.60 -9.11 17.40
CA HIS A 85 3.46 -8.57 16.35
C HIS A 85 4.93 -8.78 16.70
N TRP A 86 5.50 -9.92 16.28
CA TRP A 86 6.90 -10.27 16.47
C TRP A 86 7.57 -10.61 15.14
N ASP A 87 8.89 -10.51 15.09
CA ASP A 87 9.65 -10.80 13.87
C ASP A 87 9.78 -12.31 13.61
N LYS A 88 9.69 -13.15 14.66
CA LYS A 88 9.96 -14.59 14.61
C LYS A 88 9.05 -15.39 15.54
N PHE A 89 8.61 -16.53 15.04
CA PHE A 89 7.75 -17.50 15.74
C PHE A 89 8.31 -18.90 15.62
N TYR A 90 8.23 -19.69 16.68
CA TYR A 90 8.78 -21.04 16.74
C TYR A 90 7.69 -22.10 16.65
N PHE A 91 8.09 -23.36 16.52
CA PHE A 91 7.16 -24.47 16.37
C PHE A 91 6.04 -24.45 17.43
N GLN A 92 4.79 -24.59 16.97
CA GLN A 92 3.55 -24.52 17.76
C GLN A 92 3.14 -23.12 18.25
N ASP A 93 3.93 -22.09 17.98
CA ASP A 93 3.45 -20.73 18.21
C ASP A 93 2.24 -20.46 17.33
N THR A 94 1.24 -19.81 17.91
CA THR A 94 -0.01 -19.47 17.24
C THR A 94 -0.19 -17.97 17.21
N VAL A 95 -0.57 -17.46 16.04
CA VAL A 95 -0.90 -16.04 15.82
C VAL A 95 -2.34 -15.91 15.36
N LYS A 96 -2.98 -14.84 15.82
CA LYS A 96 -4.24 -14.39 15.24
C LYS A 96 -3.93 -13.55 14.02
N VAL A 97 -4.52 -13.92 12.88
CA VAL A 97 -4.31 -13.27 11.60
C VAL A 97 -5.57 -12.49 11.24
N SER A 98 -5.42 -11.19 11.01
CA SER A 98 -6.46 -10.32 10.46
C SER A 98 -5.97 -9.64 9.18
N CYS A 99 -6.85 -8.94 8.47
CA CYS A 99 -6.48 -8.13 7.31
C CYS A 99 -6.38 -6.65 7.70
N VAL A 100 -5.60 -5.88 6.95
CA VAL A 100 -5.63 -4.41 7.04
C VAL A 100 -7.05 -3.88 6.80
N LYS A 101 -7.34 -2.68 7.32
CA LYS A 101 -8.66 -2.05 7.19
C LYS A 101 -9.12 -1.99 5.73
N GLY A 102 -10.38 -2.37 5.50
CA GLY A 102 -10.99 -2.41 4.16
C GLY A 102 -10.80 -3.72 3.41
N TYR A 103 -10.17 -4.71 4.05
CA TYR A 103 -10.02 -6.06 3.55
C TYR A 103 -10.58 -7.05 4.57
N GLU A 104 -11.09 -8.17 4.07
CA GLU A 104 -11.65 -9.26 4.86
C GLU A 104 -11.04 -10.60 4.43
N ILE A 105 -11.06 -11.57 5.34
CA ILE A 105 -10.52 -12.91 5.07
C ILE A 105 -11.60 -13.72 4.38
N VAL A 106 -11.30 -14.25 3.21
CA VAL A 106 -12.18 -15.18 2.51
C VAL A 106 -11.64 -16.61 2.57
N GLU A 107 -12.55 -17.55 2.80
CA GLU A 107 -12.35 -18.99 2.70
C GLU A 107 -13.50 -19.57 1.85
N GLY A 108 -13.24 -19.77 0.55
CA GLY A 108 -14.28 -20.16 -0.39
C GLY A 108 -15.38 -19.10 -0.49
N LEU A 109 -16.57 -19.40 0.05
CA LEU A 109 -17.74 -18.49 0.08
C LEU A 109 -17.95 -17.80 1.44
N LYS A 110 -17.11 -18.10 2.44
CA LYS A 110 -17.24 -17.56 3.79
C LYS A 110 -16.29 -16.39 3.97
N THR A 111 -16.77 -15.34 4.62
CA THR A 111 -15.95 -14.24 5.11
C THR A 111 -15.74 -14.38 6.62
N LEU A 112 -14.53 -14.11 7.08
CA LEU A 112 -14.13 -14.22 8.48
C LEU A 112 -13.39 -12.94 8.92
N PRO A 113 -13.58 -12.49 10.18
CA PRO A 113 -12.86 -11.33 10.70
C PRO A 113 -11.40 -11.64 11.02
N TYR A 114 -11.10 -12.89 11.38
CA TYR A 114 -9.75 -13.40 11.66
C TYR A 114 -9.71 -14.93 11.58
N PHE A 115 -8.51 -15.49 11.45
CA PHE A 115 -8.23 -16.91 11.66
C PHE A 115 -6.97 -17.08 12.52
N PHE A 116 -6.70 -18.30 12.99
CA PHE A 116 -5.46 -18.62 13.71
C PHE A 116 -4.50 -19.39 12.81
N ALA A 117 -3.24 -18.96 12.77
CA ALA A 117 -2.17 -19.67 12.09
C ALA A 117 -1.17 -20.20 13.14
N GLU A 118 -0.76 -21.45 12.98
CA GLU A 118 0.25 -22.15 13.77
C GLU A 118 1.53 -22.30 12.95
N CYS A 119 2.68 -22.08 13.61
CA CYS A 119 3.99 -22.26 13.01
C CYS A 119 4.41 -23.74 12.99
N ASN A 120 4.68 -24.27 11.79
CA ASN A 120 5.14 -25.65 11.60
C ASN A 120 6.65 -25.79 11.85
N LYS A 121 7.12 -27.03 12.08
CA LYS A 121 8.55 -27.35 12.28
C LYS A 121 9.46 -26.97 11.11
N ASN A 122 8.90 -26.78 9.92
CA ASN A 122 9.63 -26.38 8.72
C ASN A 122 9.65 -24.86 8.52
N GLY A 123 9.29 -24.07 9.55
CA GLY A 123 9.25 -22.61 9.53
C GLY A 123 8.22 -22.02 8.55
N THR A 124 7.18 -22.78 8.22
CA THR A 124 6.05 -22.30 7.43
C THR A 124 4.78 -22.23 8.25
N TRP A 125 3.96 -21.22 7.97
CA TRP A 125 2.65 -21.09 8.57
C TRP A 125 1.62 -22.01 7.90
N ASN A 126 0.67 -22.53 8.67
CA ASN A 126 -0.41 -23.39 8.18
C ASN A 126 -1.59 -22.60 7.58
N THR A 127 -1.37 -21.78 6.54
CA THR A 127 -2.43 -20.97 5.92
C THR A 127 -3.17 -21.73 4.81
N PHE A 128 -4.23 -22.47 5.15
CA PHE A 128 -5.02 -23.22 4.16
C PHE A 128 -6.23 -22.42 3.68
N GLY A 129 -6.18 -21.93 2.43
CA GLY A 129 -7.36 -21.39 1.73
C GLY A 129 -7.83 -19.99 2.15
N TYR A 130 -7.14 -19.36 3.11
CA TYR A 130 -7.43 -17.99 3.54
C TYR A 130 -6.71 -16.96 2.68
N SER A 131 -7.42 -15.93 2.23
CA SER A 131 -6.82 -14.78 1.55
C SER A 131 -7.50 -13.48 1.95
N CYS A 132 -6.74 -12.39 2.04
CA CYS A 132 -7.30 -11.05 2.24
C CYS A 132 -7.81 -10.52 0.91
N GLN A 133 -9.11 -10.27 0.83
CA GLN A 133 -9.76 -9.66 -0.33
C GLN A 133 -10.40 -8.33 0.08
N PRO A 134 -10.49 -7.35 -0.83
CA PRO A 134 -11.11 -6.08 -0.50
C PRO A 134 -12.59 -6.30 -0.20
N VAL A 135 -13.10 -5.63 0.83
CA VAL A 135 -14.53 -5.68 1.20
C VAL A 135 -15.37 -5.26 0.00
N ASP A 136 -16.43 -6.01 -0.30
CA ASP A 136 -17.37 -5.69 -1.37
C ASP A 136 -18.63 -5.03 -0.78
N CYS A 137 -18.87 -3.76 -1.10
CA CYS A 137 -20.08 -3.04 -0.68
C CYS A 137 -21.32 -3.42 -1.48
N ALA A 138 -21.21 -4.38 -2.40
CA ALA A 138 -22.23 -4.78 -3.34
C ALA A 138 -22.74 -3.60 -4.20
N LEU A 139 -23.80 -3.86 -4.96
CA LEU A 139 -24.40 -2.86 -5.84
C LEU A 139 -24.90 -1.66 -5.01
N PRO A 140 -24.56 -0.41 -5.40
CA PRO A 140 -25.07 0.77 -4.72
C PRO A 140 -26.60 0.81 -4.64
N PRO A 141 -27.18 1.28 -3.52
CA PRO A 141 -28.62 1.43 -3.41
C PRO A 141 -29.17 2.39 -4.48
N GLY A 142 -30.22 1.97 -5.19
CA GLY A 142 -30.90 2.85 -6.14
C GLY A 142 -31.60 4.02 -5.45
N ILE A 143 -31.75 5.13 -6.17
CA ILE A 143 -32.55 6.28 -5.72
C ILE A 143 -33.75 6.48 -6.64
N GLU A 144 -34.88 6.91 -6.07
CA GLU A 144 -36.07 7.25 -6.86
C GLU A 144 -35.81 8.50 -7.70
N ASN A 145 -36.25 8.47 -8.96
CA ASN A 145 -36.10 9.58 -9.89
C ASN A 145 -34.64 10.05 -10.07
N GLY A 146 -33.70 9.12 -9.96
CA GLY A 146 -32.30 9.35 -10.22
C GLY A 146 -31.56 8.06 -10.56
N VAL A 147 -30.27 8.22 -10.80
CA VAL A 147 -29.34 7.16 -11.18
C VAL A 147 -28.02 7.36 -10.45
N PHE A 148 -27.16 6.34 -10.44
CA PHE A 148 -25.79 6.48 -10.02
C PHE A 148 -24.83 6.14 -11.16
N SER A 149 -23.63 6.70 -11.10
CA SER A 149 -22.55 6.43 -12.04
C SER A 149 -21.24 6.16 -11.29
N TYR A 150 -20.46 5.18 -11.75
CA TYR A 150 -19.13 4.89 -11.22
C TYR A 150 -18.14 5.98 -11.62
N SER A 151 -17.44 6.58 -10.65
CA SER A 151 -16.60 7.76 -10.89
C SER A 151 -15.33 7.48 -11.71
N LYS A 152 -14.83 6.23 -11.72
CA LYS A 152 -13.57 5.85 -12.39
C LYS A 152 -13.76 4.92 -13.61
N GLY A 153 -14.99 4.78 -14.11
CA GLY A 153 -15.30 3.97 -15.30
C GLY A 153 -15.09 2.45 -15.16
N GLN A 154 -14.62 1.99 -14.00
CA GLN A 154 -14.59 0.58 -13.62
C GLN A 154 -15.83 0.34 -12.74
N ASN A 155 -16.70 -0.59 -13.14
CA ASN A 155 -17.93 -0.96 -12.42
C ASN A 155 -17.60 -1.77 -11.15
N LEU A 156 -16.72 -1.22 -10.31
CA LEU A 156 -16.21 -1.85 -9.10
C LEU A 156 -17.04 -1.42 -7.90
N THR A 157 -17.30 -2.39 -7.04
CA THR A 157 -18.06 -2.23 -5.79
C THR A 157 -17.21 -2.47 -4.55
N THR A 158 -15.91 -2.69 -4.73
CA THR A 158 -14.96 -3.02 -3.66
C THR A 158 -14.45 -1.77 -2.92
N TYR A 159 -13.89 -1.99 -1.73
CA TYR A 159 -13.35 -0.95 -0.84
C TYR A 159 -12.54 0.12 -1.57
N GLY A 160 -12.86 1.39 -1.30
CA GLY A 160 -12.23 2.56 -1.93
C GLY A 160 -12.76 2.91 -3.32
N SER A 161 -13.69 2.14 -3.89
CA SER A 161 -14.44 2.51 -5.11
C SER A 161 -15.35 3.69 -4.82
N SER A 162 -15.64 4.50 -5.85
CA SER A 162 -16.47 5.70 -5.71
C SER A 162 -17.55 5.78 -6.79
N ILE A 163 -18.72 6.24 -6.37
CA ILE A 163 -19.89 6.50 -7.23
C ILE A 163 -20.41 7.91 -7.01
N GLN A 164 -21.22 8.39 -7.94
CA GLN A 164 -21.93 9.65 -7.81
C GLN A 164 -23.39 9.48 -8.19
N TYR A 165 -24.29 10.02 -7.36
CA TYR A 165 -25.72 10.04 -7.63
C TYR A 165 -26.11 11.29 -8.42
N GLN A 166 -27.04 11.12 -9.36
CA GLN A 166 -27.59 12.15 -10.21
C GLN A 166 -29.10 12.00 -10.29
N CYS A 167 -29.84 13.09 -10.10
CA CYS A 167 -31.29 13.07 -10.31
C CYS A 167 -31.60 13.12 -11.81
N ASN A 168 -32.78 12.65 -12.20
CA ASN A 168 -33.27 12.70 -13.57
C ASN A 168 -33.66 14.14 -13.93
N GLU A 169 -32.65 14.94 -14.27
CA GLU A 169 -32.81 16.31 -14.73
C GLU A 169 -33.48 16.35 -16.12
N PRO A 170 -34.20 17.44 -16.45
CA PRO A 170 -34.47 18.64 -15.63
C PRO A 170 -35.67 18.51 -14.69
N TYR A 171 -36.39 17.38 -14.71
CA TYR A 171 -37.65 17.20 -13.99
C TYR A 171 -37.48 17.07 -12.48
N TYR A 172 -36.39 16.44 -12.04
CA TYR A 172 -36.08 16.22 -10.64
C TYR A 172 -34.76 16.89 -10.27
N LYS A 173 -34.75 17.54 -9.10
CA LYS A 173 -33.57 18.21 -8.54
C LYS A 173 -33.21 17.59 -7.20
N MET A 174 -31.91 17.48 -6.97
CA MET A 174 -31.38 16.99 -5.70
C MET A 174 -31.54 18.06 -4.62
N VAL A 175 -32.11 17.68 -3.48
CA VAL A 175 -32.27 18.60 -2.33
C VAL A 175 -31.00 18.65 -1.49
N THR A 176 -30.26 17.55 -1.43
CA THR A 176 -29.01 17.50 -0.68
C THR A 176 -27.95 18.34 -1.38
N TYR A 177 -27.62 19.48 -0.77
CA TYR A 177 -26.67 20.44 -1.30
C TYR A 177 -25.27 19.80 -1.31
N LYS A 178 -24.83 19.33 -2.49
CA LYS A 178 -23.55 18.67 -2.84
C LYS A 178 -23.61 17.14 -2.90
N SER A 179 -23.97 16.61 -4.09
CA SER A 179 -23.73 15.20 -4.48
C SER A 179 -22.23 14.98 -4.67
N GLU A 180 -21.53 14.88 -3.56
CA GLU A 180 -20.16 14.37 -3.58
C GLU A 180 -20.15 12.87 -3.77
N ASN A 181 -18.99 12.35 -4.12
CA ASN A 181 -18.86 10.93 -4.37
C ASN A 181 -19.12 10.13 -3.08
N PHE A 182 -19.94 9.10 -3.20
CA PHE A 182 -20.04 8.05 -2.19
C PHE A 182 -18.89 7.09 -2.41
N SER A 183 -18.31 6.59 -1.33
CA SER A 183 -17.20 5.65 -1.37
C SER A 183 -17.58 4.37 -0.63
N CYS A 184 -17.11 3.23 -1.16
CA CYS A 184 -17.25 1.94 -0.48
C CYS A 184 -16.34 1.91 0.75
N THR A 185 -16.94 1.73 1.93
CA THR A 185 -16.28 1.76 3.23
C THR A 185 -15.75 0.38 3.63
N ALA A 186 -14.99 0.31 4.73
CA ALA A 186 -14.46 -0.95 5.24
C ALA A 186 -15.56 -1.80 5.91
N GLU A 187 -16.69 -1.18 6.20
CA GLU A 187 -17.86 -1.76 6.84
C GLU A 187 -18.82 -2.37 5.81
N GLY A 188 -18.51 -2.28 4.50
CA GLY A 188 -19.35 -2.81 3.43
C GLY A 188 -20.53 -1.91 3.06
N SER A 189 -20.46 -0.61 3.37
CA SER A 189 -21.49 0.37 3.06
C SER A 189 -21.01 1.43 2.07
N TRP A 190 -21.93 1.97 1.27
CA TRP A 190 -21.67 3.14 0.44
C TRP A 190 -21.93 4.41 1.26
N GLU A 191 -20.88 5.20 1.50
CA GLU A 191 -21.03 6.38 2.36
C GLU A 191 -20.40 7.64 1.79
N ASN A 192 -20.95 8.79 2.19
CA ASN A 192 -20.37 10.10 1.97
C ASN A 192 -20.23 10.86 3.30
N ARG A 193 -19.25 11.77 3.37
CA ARG A 193 -19.00 12.61 4.56
C ARG A 193 -20.19 13.42 5.07
N HIS A 194 -21.16 13.76 4.22
CA HIS A 194 -22.33 14.56 4.61
C HIS A 194 -23.57 13.73 4.94
N LEU A 195 -23.78 12.62 4.24
CA LEU A 195 -25.00 11.81 4.37
C LEU A 195 -24.77 10.49 5.11
N GLY A 196 -23.51 10.13 5.42
CA GLY A 196 -23.17 8.77 5.84
C GLY A 196 -23.67 7.79 4.80
N ALA A 197 -24.38 6.74 5.26
CA ALA A 197 -24.99 5.72 4.42
C ALA A 197 -26.34 6.13 3.78
N HIS A 198 -26.88 7.31 4.10
CA HIS A 198 -28.17 7.73 3.54
C HIS A 198 -28.02 8.19 2.09
N VAL A 199 -28.92 7.74 1.23
CA VAL A 199 -28.93 8.13 -0.18
C VAL A 199 -29.57 9.52 -0.40
N PRO A 200 -29.17 10.27 -1.45
CA PRO A 200 -29.77 11.56 -1.76
C PRO A 200 -31.23 11.45 -2.20
N VAL A 201 -32.01 12.52 -1.96
CA VAL A 201 -33.42 12.61 -2.35
C VAL A 201 -33.61 13.55 -3.54
N CYS A 202 -34.31 13.07 -4.56
CA CYS A 202 -34.68 13.81 -5.78
C CYS A 202 -36.14 14.24 -5.72
N ILE A 203 -36.40 15.56 -5.76
CA ILE A 203 -37.76 16.11 -5.76
C ILE A 203 -38.07 16.80 -7.10
N PRO A 204 -39.35 16.90 -7.51
CA PRO A 204 -39.71 17.65 -8.71
C PRO A 204 -39.21 19.11 -8.67
N GLY A 205 -38.61 19.58 -9.77
CA GLY A 205 -38.18 20.95 -9.91
C GLY A 205 -39.37 21.92 -9.93
N LYS A 206 -39.31 23.01 -9.16
CA LYS A 206 -40.35 24.06 -9.21
C LYS A 206 -40.41 24.65 -10.63
N ARG A 207 -41.62 24.73 -11.22
CA ARG A 207 -41.87 25.52 -12.43
C ARG A 207 -41.54 26.98 -12.13
N SER A 208 -40.58 27.57 -12.84
CA SER A 208 -40.52 29.02 -12.98
C SER A 208 -41.66 29.44 -13.89
N ASN A 209 -42.80 29.87 -13.33
CA ASN A 209 -43.75 30.80 -13.95
C ASN A 209 -44.92 31.04 -13.00
N GLU A 210 -44.74 31.97 -12.05
CA GLU A 210 -45.83 32.78 -11.48
C GLU A 210 -45.24 34.16 -11.11
N GLY A 211 -44.97 34.98 -12.13
CA GLY A 211 -44.85 36.43 -11.99
C GLY A 211 -46.17 37.05 -12.42
N HIS A 212 -46.87 37.67 -11.48
CA HIS A 212 -48.18 38.29 -11.59
C HIS A 212 -48.29 39.26 -12.79
N ILE A 213 -49.45 39.21 -13.45
CA ILE A 213 -50.02 40.27 -14.32
C ILE A 213 -50.47 41.43 -13.43
#